data_AF-A0A3M7C240-F1
#
_entry.id   AF-A0A3M7C240-F1
#
_cell.length_a   1.000
_cell.length_b   1.000
_cell.length_c   1.000
_cell.angle_alpha   90.00
_cell.angle_beta   90.00
_cell.angle_gamma   90.00
#
_symmetry.space_group_name_H-M   'P 1'
#
loop_
_entity.id
_entity.type
_entity.pdbx_description
1 polymer ?
#
loop_
_entity_poly.entity_id
_entity_poly.type
_entity_poly.pdbx_seq_one_letter_code
_entity_poly.pdbx_strand_id
1 'polypeptide(L)'
;MQLISGLLLGASALAAASPLVERQSFSTDPNAPCGVQSFGTGPPSGSDASFEANPAYSAFAFAAPAPKGYKAAFRNQDGSTQQDGYMGYYLLQTYNTTACGQYCDNANGCNAFNIYFERDPLLNPAPACPNPLPTTNIKCSLWGSPVSAATATNEGQYREQFHVVIAGSDGFNKQ
;
A
#
# COMPACT_ATOMS: atom_id res chain seq x y z
N MET A 1 -51.29 54.47 -41.13
CA MET A 1 -50.83 53.12 -41.52
C MET A 1 -49.34 53.10 -41.22
N GLN A 2 -48.92 52.61 -40.05
CA GLN A 2 -48.47 51.22 -39.86
C GLN A 2 -47.24 50.92 -40.73
N LEU A 3 -46.09 50.43 -40.27
CA LEU A 3 -45.74 49.74 -39.03
C LEU A 3 -44.21 49.51 -39.02
N ILE A 4 -43.65 49.40 -37.81
CA ILE A 4 -42.54 48.51 -37.38
C ILE A 4 -41.10 48.94 -37.70
N SER A 5 -40.50 49.53 -36.66
CA SER A 5 -39.10 49.42 -36.27
C SER A 5 -38.67 47.97 -36.06
N GLY A 6 -37.47 47.60 -36.51
CA GLY A 6 -36.78 46.36 -36.14
C GLY A 6 -35.27 46.57 -36.14
N LEU A 7 -34.73 46.89 -34.97
CA LEU A 7 -33.31 47.12 -34.73
C LEU A 7 -32.57 45.78 -34.68
N LEU A 8 -31.62 45.56 -35.59
CA LEU A 8 -30.72 44.40 -35.59
C LEU A 8 -29.68 44.57 -34.47
N LEU A 9 -29.86 43.85 -33.36
CA LEU A 9 -28.83 43.67 -32.34
C LEU A 9 -28.10 42.35 -32.60
N GLY A 10 -26.99 42.43 -33.32
CA GLY A 10 -26.01 41.36 -33.36
C GLY A 10 -25.22 41.35 -32.05
N ALA A 11 -25.56 40.45 -31.13
CA ALA A 11 -24.75 40.18 -29.95
C ALA A 11 -23.74 39.08 -30.29
N SER A 12 -22.46 39.46 -30.37
CA SER A 12 -21.33 38.56 -30.50
C SER A 12 -21.30 37.60 -29.30
N ALA A 13 -21.41 36.30 -29.56
CA ALA A 13 -21.17 35.28 -28.55
C ALA A 13 -19.68 35.26 -28.19
N LEU A 14 -19.32 35.84 -27.04
CA LEU A 14 -18.03 35.59 -26.39
C LEU A 14 -18.04 34.13 -25.92
N ALA A 15 -17.42 33.25 -26.71
CA ALA A 15 -17.07 31.92 -26.25
C ALA A 15 -16.05 32.06 -25.12
N ALA A 16 -16.51 31.92 -23.88
CA ALA A 16 -15.62 31.78 -22.74
C ALA A 16 -14.85 30.46 -22.91
N ALA A 17 -13.57 30.54 -23.24
CA ALA A 17 -12.67 29.40 -23.17
C ALA A 17 -12.65 28.93 -21.71
N SER A 18 -13.19 27.74 -21.44
CA SER A 18 -13.02 27.10 -20.14
C SER A 18 -11.52 26.95 -19.88
N PRO A 19 -11.01 27.27 -18.68
CA PRO A 19 -9.64 26.94 -18.36
C PRO A 19 -9.52 25.43 -18.50
N LEU A 20 -8.65 24.99 -19.41
CA LEU A 20 -8.19 23.61 -19.41
C LEU A 20 -7.60 23.40 -18.02
N VAL A 21 -8.31 22.65 -17.17
CA VAL A 21 -7.72 22.12 -15.94
C VAL A 21 -6.54 21.30 -16.43
N GLU A 22 -5.34 21.84 -16.26
CA GLU A 22 -4.10 21.11 -16.46
C GLU A 22 -4.24 19.89 -15.55
N ARG A 23 -4.40 18.70 -16.15
CA ARG A 23 -4.42 17.46 -15.38
C ARG A 23 -3.09 17.46 -14.63
N GLN A 24 -3.13 17.59 -13.31
CA GLN A 24 -1.95 17.36 -12.49
C GLN A 24 -1.46 15.95 -12.83
N SER A 25 -0.42 15.88 -13.65
CA SER A 25 0.26 14.63 -13.97
C SER A 25 1.07 14.27 -12.74
N PHE A 26 0.58 13.32 -11.96
CA PHE A 26 1.37 12.75 -10.87
C PHE A 26 2.65 12.13 -11.44
N SER A 27 3.76 12.32 -10.73
CA SER A 27 5.05 11.77 -11.15
C SER A 27 4.99 10.24 -11.19
N THR A 28 5.64 9.64 -12.19
CA THR A 28 5.81 8.18 -12.25
C THR A 28 7.01 7.70 -11.42
N ASP A 29 7.84 8.61 -10.91
CA ASP A 29 8.86 8.29 -9.92
C ASP A 29 8.20 8.17 -8.53
N PRO A 30 8.17 6.98 -7.91
CA PRO A 30 7.53 6.77 -6.62
C PRO A 30 8.22 7.54 -5.47
N ASN A 31 9.43 8.07 -5.66
CA ASN A 31 10.12 8.86 -4.64
C ASN A 31 9.85 10.36 -4.77
N ALA A 32 9.33 10.81 -5.90
CA ALA A 32 8.97 12.21 -6.10
C ALA A 32 7.79 12.62 -5.18
N PRO A 33 7.67 13.90 -4.80
CA PRO A 33 6.47 14.41 -4.14
C PRO A 33 5.22 14.05 -4.93
N CYS A 34 4.24 13.40 -4.29
CA CYS A 34 3.03 12.91 -4.95
C CYS A 34 3.29 11.95 -6.12
N GLY A 35 4.40 11.22 -6.08
CA GLY A 35 4.73 10.17 -7.04
C GLY A 35 3.84 8.94 -6.85
N VAL A 36 3.35 8.38 -7.96
CA VAL A 36 2.44 7.22 -7.95
C VAL A 36 3.11 6.02 -7.27
N GLN A 37 2.41 5.43 -6.29
CA GLN A 37 2.82 4.21 -5.60
C GLN A 37 2.17 2.96 -6.22
N SER A 38 2.65 1.79 -5.81
CA SER A 38 2.04 0.52 -6.22
C SER A 38 0.62 0.37 -5.68
N PHE A 39 -0.28 -0.15 -6.51
CA PHE A 39 -1.65 -0.50 -6.12
C PHE A 39 -1.67 -1.92 -5.54
N GLY A 40 -2.11 -2.04 -4.29
CA GLY A 40 -2.22 -3.31 -3.59
C GLY A 40 -3.53 -4.04 -3.87
N THR A 41 -3.51 -5.35 -3.65
CA THR A 41 -4.66 -6.25 -3.89
C THR A 41 -5.24 -6.85 -2.62
N GLY A 42 -4.78 -6.43 -1.45
CA GLY A 42 -5.36 -6.85 -0.19
C GLY A 42 -6.75 -6.24 0.02
N PRO A 43 -7.52 -6.76 1.00
CA PRO A 43 -8.82 -6.20 1.35
C PRO A 43 -8.76 -4.67 1.55
N PRO A 44 -9.63 -3.90 0.87
CA PRO A 44 -9.56 -2.44 0.90
C PRO A 44 -9.90 -1.90 2.29
N SER A 45 -9.29 -0.76 2.64
CA SER A 45 -9.56 0.00 3.86
C SER A 45 -9.55 1.49 3.53
N GLY A 46 -10.41 2.28 4.19
CA GLY A 46 -10.49 3.73 3.98
C GLY A 46 -9.71 4.55 5.03
N SER A 47 -9.61 4.01 6.24
CA SER A 47 -8.97 4.61 7.40
C SER A 47 -8.21 3.57 8.22
N ASP A 48 -7.34 4.03 9.11
CA ASP A 48 -6.59 3.20 10.06
C ASP A 48 -7.54 2.28 10.85
N ALA A 49 -8.58 2.85 11.47
CA ALA A 49 -9.56 2.08 12.23
C ALA A 49 -10.27 1.00 11.39
N SER A 50 -10.58 1.29 10.12
CA SER A 50 -11.20 0.30 9.22
C SER A 50 -10.22 -0.80 8.79
N PHE A 51 -8.92 -0.48 8.75
CA PHE A 51 -7.86 -1.42 8.43
C PHE A 51 -7.58 -2.33 9.63
N GLU A 52 -7.27 -1.75 10.79
CA GLU A 52 -6.93 -2.47 12.02
C GLU A 52 -8.07 -3.39 12.49
N ALA A 53 -9.33 -2.95 12.33
CA ALA A 53 -10.49 -3.75 12.71
C ALA A 53 -10.89 -4.81 11.66
N ASN A 54 -10.17 -4.96 10.54
CA ASN A 54 -10.59 -5.84 9.45
C ASN A 54 -10.32 -7.32 9.78
N PRO A 55 -11.37 -8.14 10.03
CA PRO A 55 -11.19 -9.54 10.45
C PRO A 55 -10.60 -10.42 9.34
N ALA A 56 -10.66 -9.98 8.08
CA ALA A 56 -10.11 -10.74 6.96
C ALA A 56 -8.60 -10.95 7.10
N TYR A 57 -7.86 -9.97 7.63
CA TYR A 57 -6.41 -10.06 7.78
C TYR A 57 -6.02 -11.20 8.73
N SER A 58 -6.71 -11.29 9.87
CA SER A 58 -6.52 -12.39 10.83
C SER A 58 -6.93 -13.74 10.25
N ALA A 59 -8.03 -13.78 9.50
CA ALA A 59 -8.45 -15.01 8.82
C ALA A 59 -7.41 -15.51 7.82
N PHE A 60 -6.81 -14.62 7.01
CA PHE A 60 -5.76 -15.00 6.06
C PHE A 60 -4.49 -15.48 6.77
N ALA A 61 -4.03 -14.74 7.78
CA ALA A 61 -2.84 -15.08 8.57
C ALA A 61 -2.95 -16.48 9.20
N PHE A 62 -4.03 -16.76 9.93
CA PHE A 62 -4.21 -18.08 10.55
C PHE A 62 -4.44 -19.22 9.55
N ALA A 63 -5.08 -18.95 8.41
CA ALA A 63 -5.34 -19.96 7.39
C ALA A 63 -4.09 -20.30 6.54
N ALA A 64 -3.12 -19.39 6.45
CA ALA A 64 -1.97 -19.58 5.58
C ALA A 64 -1.07 -20.73 6.08
N PRO A 65 -0.76 -21.74 5.25
CA PRO A 65 0.11 -22.84 5.67
C PRO A 65 1.56 -22.38 5.81
N ALA A 66 2.34 -23.06 6.65
CA ALA A 66 3.79 -22.90 6.60
C ALA A 66 4.33 -23.52 5.30
N PRO A 67 5.19 -22.83 4.53
CA PRO A 67 5.79 -23.41 3.34
C PRO A 67 6.68 -24.61 3.68
N LYS A 68 6.88 -25.49 2.70
CA LYS A 68 7.83 -26.60 2.83
C LYS A 68 9.22 -26.05 3.18
N GLY A 69 9.87 -26.62 4.20
CA GLY A 69 11.19 -26.17 4.65
C GLY A 69 11.16 -24.95 5.57
N TYR A 70 9.97 -24.49 6.01
CA TYR A 70 9.82 -23.39 6.94
C TYR A 70 8.97 -23.80 8.15
N LYS A 71 9.13 -23.10 9.27
CA LYS A 71 8.21 -23.15 10.42
C LYS A 71 7.72 -21.75 10.74
N ALA A 72 6.46 -21.65 11.17
CA ALA A 72 5.93 -20.41 11.71
C ALA A 72 6.67 -20.06 13.02
N ALA A 73 7.17 -18.83 13.10
CA ALA A 73 7.78 -18.24 14.28
C ALA A 73 6.77 -17.41 15.08
N PHE A 74 5.84 -16.75 14.38
CA PHE A 74 4.70 -16.05 14.96
C PHE A 74 3.58 -15.96 13.93
N ARG A 75 2.37 -15.67 14.40
CA ARG A 75 1.18 -15.54 13.57
C ARG A 75 0.35 -14.33 13.98
N ASN A 76 -0.29 -13.71 13.01
CA ASN A 76 -1.30 -12.66 13.16
C ASN A 76 -0.92 -11.58 14.19
N GLN A 77 0.25 -10.96 14.02
CA GLN A 77 0.63 -9.77 14.79
C GLN A 77 0.19 -8.49 14.07
N ASP A 78 0.09 -7.39 14.83
CA ASP A 78 -0.23 -6.05 14.33
C ASP A 78 1.01 -5.24 13.92
N GLY A 79 2.19 -5.86 14.02
CA GLY A 79 3.46 -5.28 13.56
C GLY A 79 4.19 -6.19 12.56
N SER A 80 4.93 -5.59 11.63
CA SER A 80 5.91 -6.31 10.81
C SER A 80 7.23 -6.45 11.55
N THR A 81 8.07 -7.35 11.05
CA THR A 81 9.41 -7.56 11.59
C THR A 81 10.26 -6.29 11.44
N GLN A 82 10.94 -5.91 12.52
CA GLN A 82 11.89 -4.80 12.59
C GLN A 82 13.13 -5.29 13.33
N GLN A 83 14.20 -5.57 12.60
CA GLN A 83 15.50 -5.97 13.15
C GLN A 83 16.62 -5.76 12.13
N ASP A 84 17.83 -6.23 12.44
CA ASP A 84 18.92 -6.30 11.47
C ASP A 84 18.71 -7.44 10.47
N GLY A 85 19.40 -7.33 9.32
CA GLY A 85 19.35 -8.35 8.27
C GLY A 85 18.14 -8.23 7.36
N TYR A 86 17.49 -7.07 7.28
CA TYR A 86 16.47 -6.81 6.27
C TYR A 86 17.06 -6.90 4.85
N MET A 87 16.39 -7.65 3.96
CA MET A 87 16.86 -7.92 2.60
C MET A 87 15.94 -7.33 1.52
N GLY A 88 14.99 -6.49 1.90
CA GLY A 88 13.97 -5.94 1.00
C GLY A 88 12.65 -6.70 1.08
N TYR A 89 11.73 -6.36 0.17
CA TYR A 89 10.39 -6.93 0.12
C TYR A 89 9.89 -7.14 -1.31
N TYR A 90 8.87 -7.99 -1.42
CA TYR A 90 8.08 -8.21 -2.62
C TYR A 90 6.61 -7.89 -2.35
N LEU A 91 5.91 -7.38 -3.36
CA LEU A 91 4.46 -7.25 -3.34
C LEU A 91 3.83 -8.53 -3.88
N LEU A 92 2.85 -9.07 -3.14
CA LEU A 92 2.11 -10.25 -3.52
C LEU A 92 0.68 -9.90 -3.92
N GLN A 93 0.10 -10.72 -4.80
CA GLN A 93 -1.29 -10.58 -5.23
C GLN A 93 -2.27 -11.18 -4.20
N THR A 94 -1.82 -12.19 -3.45
CA THR A 94 -2.59 -12.87 -2.41
C THR A 94 -1.67 -13.14 -1.21
N TYR A 95 -2.27 -13.47 -0.05
CA TYR A 95 -1.53 -13.86 1.15
C TYR A 95 -0.95 -15.27 0.99
N ASN A 96 0.09 -15.38 0.17
CA ASN A 96 0.68 -16.65 -0.26
C ASN A 96 2.06 -16.85 0.38
N THR A 97 2.08 -17.54 1.51
CA THR A 97 3.31 -17.88 2.24
C THR A 97 4.25 -18.72 1.39
N THR A 98 3.75 -19.63 0.54
CA THR A 98 4.60 -20.46 -0.34
C THR A 98 5.38 -19.61 -1.33
N ALA A 99 4.74 -18.62 -1.97
CA ALA A 99 5.42 -17.70 -2.87
C ALA A 99 6.46 -16.84 -2.11
N CYS A 100 6.14 -16.40 -0.88
CA CYS A 100 7.09 -15.66 -0.07
C CYS A 100 8.32 -16.49 0.34
N GLY A 101 8.10 -17.75 0.72
CA GLY A 101 9.17 -18.72 0.97
C GLY A 101 10.06 -18.95 -0.26
N GLN A 102 9.49 -19.04 -1.46
CA GLN A 102 10.26 -19.17 -2.70
C GLN A 102 11.15 -17.96 -2.98
N TYR A 103 10.68 -16.74 -2.68
CA TYR A 103 11.56 -15.55 -2.76
C TYR A 103 12.73 -15.66 -1.79
N CYS A 104 12.50 -16.14 -0.57
CA CYS A 104 13.57 -16.38 0.40
C CYS A 104 14.52 -17.53 -0.01
N ASP A 105 14.02 -18.58 -0.65
CA ASP A 105 14.86 -19.68 -1.15
C ASP A 105 15.80 -19.23 -2.26
N ASN A 106 15.34 -18.29 -3.11
CA ASN A 106 16.12 -17.74 -4.22
C ASN A 106 17.05 -16.58 -3.81
N ALA A 107 16.87 -16.01 -2.62
CA ALA A 107 17.70 -14.93 -2.10
C ALA A 107 18.88 -15.49 -1.28
N ASN A 108 20.09 -15.37 -1.82
CA ASN A 108 21.30 -15.82 -1.12
C ASN A 108 21.43 -15.15 0.26
N GLY A 109 21.51 -15.97 1.31
CA GLY A 109 21.61 -15.51 2.70
C GLY A 109 20.27 -15.31 3.43
N CYS A 110 19.12 -15.52 2.78
CA CYS A 110 17.83 -15.41 3.44
C CYS A 110 17.55 -16.62 4.34
N ASN A 111 17.21 -16.33 5.61
CA ASN A 111 16.95 -17.31 6.67
C ASN A 111 15.50 -17.26 7.18
N ALA A 112 14.78 -16.18 6.89
CA ALA A 112 13.39 -16.02 7.29
C ALA A 112 12.64 -15.05 6.37
N PHE A 113 11.33 -15.09 6.44
CA PHE A 113 10.47 -14.10 5.82
C PHE A 113 9.33 -13.69 6.74
N ASN A 114 8.79 -12.49 6.53
CA ASN A 114 7.59 -12.02 7.19
C ASN A 114 6.61 -11.47 6.15
N ILE A 115 5.41 -12.05 6.13
CA ILE A 115 4.31 -11.67 5.26
C ILE A 115 3.22 -10.95 6.06
N TYR A 116 2.70 -9.84 5.55
CA TYR A 116 1.75 -8.99 6.27
C TYR A 116 0.93 -8.12 5.31
N PHE A 117 -0.18 -7.59 5.82
CA PHE A 117 -0.91 -6.50 5.15
C PHE A 117 -0.37 -5.16 5.63
N GLU A 118 -0.22 -4.20 4.72
CA GLU A 118 0.15 -2.83 5.05
C GLU A 118 -0.79 -1.84 4.36
N ARG A 119 -1.27 -0.86 5.12
CA ARG A 119 -2.00 0.29 4.60
C ARG A 119 -0.98 1.28 4.01
N ASP A 120 -0.92 1.34 2.69
CA ASP A 120 0.01 2.20 1.96
C ASP A 120 -0.74 3.34 1.24
N PRO A 121 -0.11 4.49 1.01
CA PRO A 121 -0.71 5.56 0.23
C PRO A 121 -0.58 5.28 -1.28
N LEU A 122 -1.56 5.67 -2.10
CA LEU A 122 -1.48 5.56 -3.56
C LEU A 122 -0.52 6.59 -4.20
N LEU A 123 -0.14 7.62 -3.45
CA LEU A 123 0.85 8.62 -3.85
C LEU A 123 1.89 8.74 -2.72
N ASN A 124 3.14 9.06 -3.04
CA ASN A 124 4.14 9.39 -2.03
C ASN A 124 3.69 10.65 -1.27
N PRO A 125 3.35 10.56 0.03
CA PRO A 125 2.83 11.70 0.76
C PRO A 125 3.83 12.86 0.75
N ALA A 126 3.32 14.06 0.47
CA ALA A 126 4.07 15.31 0.43
C ALA A 126 3.12 16.49 0.75
N PRO A 127 3.60 17.73 0.94
CA PRO A 127 2.72 18.86 1.25
C PRO A 127 1.57 19.10 0.25
N ALA A 128 1.76 18.76 -1.02
CA ALA A 128 0.72 18.87 -2.06
C ALA A 128 -0.29 17.71 -2.07
N CYS A 129 0.00 16.63 -1.36
CA CYS A 129 -0.84 15.43 -1.21
C CYS A 129 -0.61 14.81 0.19
N PRO A 130 -0.95 15.53 1.28
CA PRO A 130 -0.49 15.16 2.62
C PRO A 130 -1.15 13.89 3.16
N ASN A 131 -2.37 13.58 2.71
CA ASN A 131 -3.10 12.35 3.06
C ASN A 131 -3.73 11.73 1.81
N PRO A 132 -2.95 11.02 0.97
CA PRO A 132 -3.46 10.40 -0.26
C PRO A 132 -4.49 9.30 0.03
N LEU A 133 -5.22 8.88 -1.00
CA LEU A 133 -6.09 7.71 -0.89
C LEU A 133 -5.25 6.46 -0.55
N PRO A 134 -5.76 5.58 0.35
CA PRO A 134 -5.05 4.38 0.74
C PRO A 134 -5.20 3.25 -0.30
N THR A 135 -4.28 2.29 -0.20
CA THR A 135 -4.37 0.95 -0.75
C THR A 135 -3.87 -0.05 0.28
N THR A 136 -4.23 -1.32 0.13
CA THR A 136 -3.77 -2.39 1.02
C THR A 136 -2.80 -3.29 0.26
N ASN A 137 -1.52 -3.19 0.58
CA ASN A 137 -0.50 -4.07 0.01
C ASN A 137 -0.36 -5.34 0.84
N ILE A 138 -0.01 -6.44 0.17
CA ILE A 138 0.42 -7.69 0.81
C ILE A 138 1.93 -7.76 0.60
N LYS A 139 2.70 -7.51 1.66
CA LYS A 139 4.16 -7.46 1.59
C LYS A 139 4.75 -8.76 2.06
N CYS A 140 5.79 -9.20 1.36
CA CYS A 140 6.67 -10.31 1.71
C CYS A 140 8.07 -9.74 1.95
N SER A 141 8.41 -9.50 3.20
CA SER A 141 9.75 -9.04 3.60
C SER A 141 10.70 -10.22 3.82
N LEU A 142 11.95 -10.09 3.37
CA LEU A 142 12.98 -11.11 3.51
C LEU A 142 14.01 -10.71 4.57
N TRP A 143 14.52 -11.71 5.29
CA TRP A 143 15.39 -11.51 6.44
C TRP A 143 16.57 -12.50 6.42
N GLY A 144 17.78 -11.97 6.60
CA GLY A 144 19.01 -12.74 6.75
C GLY A 144 19.20 -13.33 8.15
N SER A 145 18.30 -13.02 9.08
CA SER A 145 18.27 -13.55 10.44
C SER A 145 16.91 -14.19 10.73
N PRO A 146 16.84 -15.19 11.63
CA PRO A 146 15.56 -15.69 12.12
C PRO A 146 14.68 -14.56 12.68
N VAL A 147 13.37 -14.67 12.49
CA VAL A 147 12.36 -13.75 13.04
C VAL A 147 11.63 -14.39 14.22
N SER A 148 10.98 -13.58 15.05
CA SER A 148 10.15 -14.05 16.17
C SER A 148 9.02 -13.06 16.47
N ALA A 149 8.07 -13.42 17.33
CA ALA A 149 7.03 -12.47 17.75
C ALA A 149 7.64 -11.18 18.35
N ALA A 150 8.79 -11.28 19.02
CA ALA A 150 9.47 -10.12 19.59
C ALA A 150 10.08 -9.19 18.55
N THR A 151 10.25 -9.63 17.30
CA THR A 151 10.73 -8.78 16.21
C THR A 151 9.59 -8.06 15.51
N ALA A 152 8.33 -8.46 15.70
CA ALA A 152 7.15 -7.89 15.06
C ALA A 152 6.74 -6.53 15.69
N THR A 153 7.63 -5.55 15.64
CA THR A 153 7.51 -4.27 16.36
C THR A 153 7.38 -3.04 15.46
N ASN A 154 7.49 -3.19 14.14
CA ASN A 154 7.14 -2.11 13.24
C ASN A 154 5.62 -2.10 13.03
N GLU A 155 4.94 -1.27 13.82
CA GLU A 155 3.49 -1.04 13.78
C GLU A 155 3.10 0.02 12.73
N GLY A 156 4.07 0.54 11.98
CA GLY A 156 3.89 1.59 10.98
C GLY A 156 4.33 2.96 11.48
N GLN A 157 4.03 3.99 10.67
CA GLN A 157 4.49 5.36 10.90
C GLN A 157 3.68 6.37 10.10
N TYR A 158 3.73 7.62 10.53
CA TYR A 158 3.20 8.73 9.75
C TYR A 158 4.18 9.12 8.63
N ARG A 159 3.62 9.34 7.43
CA ARG A 159 4.25 9.96 6.27
C ARG A 159 3.39 11.16 5.90
N GLU A 160 3.86 12.37 6.23
CA GLU A 160 3.00 13.56 6.28
C GLU A 160 1.77 13.30 7.17
N GLN A 161 0.54 13.40 6.62
CA GLN A 161 -0.71 13.14 7.33
C GLN A 161 -1.26 11.73 7.06
N PHE A 162 -0.59 10.93 6.23
CA PHE A 162 -0.97 9.55 5.98
C PHE A 162 -0.32 8.62 7.01
N HIS A 163 -1.14 7.85 7.73
CA HIS A 163 -0.64 6.84 8.65
C HIS A 163 -0.54 5.48 7.96
N VAL A 164 0.67 4.95 7.89
CA VAL A 164 0.92 3.56 7.52
C VAL A 164 0.67 2.71 8.74
N VAL A 165 -0.11 1.66 8.60
CA VAL A 165 -0.42 0.67 9.66
C VAL A 165 -0.30 -0.73 9.10
N ILE A 166 -0.02 -1.70 9.97
CA ILE A 166 0.25 -3.09 9.63
C ILE A 166 -0.71 -4.01 10.37
N ALA A 167 -1.08 -5.14 9.76
CA ALA A 167 -1.94 -6.15 10.37
C ALA A 167 -1.76 -7.51 9.72
N GLY A 168 -2.24 -8.57 10.39
CA GLY A 168 -2.20 -9.94 9.86
C GLY A 168 -0.79 -10.39 9.52
N SER A 169 0.17 -10.10 10.41
CA SER A 169 1.59 -10.34 10.20
C SER A 169 2.01 -11.73 10.68
N ASP A 170 2.56 -12.53 9.76
CA ASP A 170 3.11 -13.86 10.02
C ASP A 170 4.61 -13.91 9.72
N GLY A 171 5.39 -14.51 10.61
CA GLY A 171 6.82 -14.72 10.43
C GLY A 171 7.17 -16.20 10.31
N PHE A 172 8.09 -16.55 9.42
CA PHE A 172 8.52 -17.92 9.18
C PHE A 172 10.04 -18.03 9.08
N ASN A 173 10.60 -19.02 9.77
CA ASN A 173 12.03 -19.33 9.75
C ASN A 173 12.29 -20.57 8.91
N LYS A 174 13.35 -20.54 8.10
CA LYS A 174 13.85 -21.68 7.33
C LYS A 174 14.31 -22.79 8.30
N GLN A 175 14.08 -24.05 7.92
CA GLN A 175 14.47 -25.27 8.64
C GLN A 175 15.80 -25.84 8.14
#